data_AF-A0A0A2A5Y6-F1
#
_entry.id   AF-A0A0A2A5Y6-F1
#
_cell.length_a   1.000
_cell.length_b   1.000
_cell.length_c   1.000
_cell.angle_alpha   90.00
_cell.angle_beta   90.00
_cell.angle_gamma   90.00
#
_symmetry.space_group_name_H-M   'P 1'
#
loop_
_entity.id
_entity.type
_entity.pdbx_description
1 polymer ?
#
loop_
_entity_poly.entity_id
_entity_poly.type
_entity_poly.pdbx_seq_one_letter_code
_entity_poly.pdbx_strand_id
1 'polypeptide(L)' 'MIENYKGWDITLNWGNNDYLKRDTAKNYFFNQKEKWIGVHLNGEKIYGSSLKEIRHIIDYPSLHAK' A
#
# COMPACT_ATOMS: atom_id res chain seq x y z
N MET A 1 -8.08 6.91 -5.38
CA MET A 1 -7.94 8.17 -4.61
C MET A 1 -6.48 8.28 -4.22
N ILE A 2 -5.87 9.45 -4.43
CA ILE A 2 -4.46 9.73 -4.15
C ILE A 2 -4.42 10.85 -3.10
N GLU A 3 -3.63 10.67 -2.05
CA GLU A 3 -3.39 11.65 -0.99
C GLU A 3 -1.89 11.82 -0.79
N ASN A 4 -1.40 13.06 -0.83
CA ASN A 4 -0.03 13.35 -0.45
C ASN A 4 0.03 13.69 1.05
N TYR A 5 0.80 12.92 1.82
CA TYR A 5 0.91 13.05 3.28
C TYR A 5 2.37 12.97 3.71
N LYS A 6 2.94 14.09 4.19
CA LYS A 6 4.33 14.16 4.70
C LYS A 6 5.39 13.59 3.73
N GLY A 7 5.22 13.82 2.42
CA GLY A 7 6.14 13.30 1.40
C GLY A 7 5.85 11.85 0.97
N TRP A 8 4.75 11.25 1.46
CA TRP A 8 4.23 9.98 0.98
C TRP A 8 3.05 10.21 0.04
N ASP A 9 3.09 9.59 -1.13
CA ASP A 9 1.93 9.44 -2.00
C ASP A 9 1.16 8.18 -1.59
N ILE A 10 0.04 8.39 -0.90
CA ILE A 10 -0.84 7.33 -0.43
C ILE A 10 -1.92 7.11 -1.47
N THR A 11 -1.92 5.92 -2.05
CA THR A 11 -2.91 5.50 -3.04
C THR A 11 -3.69 4.32 -2.50
N LEU A 12 -4.99 4.37 -2.73
CA LEU A 12 -5.85 3.22 -2.51
C LEU A 12 -5.64 2.23 -3.66
N ASN A 13 -4.95 1.13 -3.39
CA ASN A 13 -4.83 -0.01 -4.30
C ASN A 13 -6.16 -0.78 -4.29
N TRP A 14 -7.17 -0.23 -4.94
CA TRP A 14 -8.30 -1.04 -5.38
C TRP A 14 -7.72 -2.03 -6.36
N GLY A 15 -7.60 -3.28 -5.92
CA GLY A 15 -7.16 -4.39 -6.75
C GLY A 15 -7.88 -4.29 -8.08
N ASN A 16 -7.15 -3.82 -9.09
CA ASN A 16 -7.73 -3.54 -10.37
C ASN A 16 -8.05 -4.89 -11.00
N ASN A 17 -9.32 -5.22 -11.06
CA ASN A 17 -9.82 -6.45 -11.68
C ASN A 17 -9.63 -6.44 -13.21
N ASP A 18 -8.95 -5.43 -13.78
CA ASP A 18 -8.71 -5.29 -15.22
C ASP A 18 -7.34 -5.80 -15.72
N TYR A 19 -6.39 -6.13 -14.84
CA TYR A 19 -5.06 -6.63 -15.28
C TYR A 19 -4.83 -8.13 -15.09
N LEU A 20 -5.84 -8.90 -14.66
CA LEU A 20 -5.77 -10.36 -14.58
C LEU A 20 -6.04 -11.03 -15.94
N LYS A 21 -5.35 -10.55 -16.98
CA LYS A 21 -5.31 -11.23 -18.27
C LYS A 21 -3.87 -11.36 -18.74
N ARG A 22 -3.11 -12.22 -18.05
CA ARG A 22 -2.23 -13.19 -18.70
C ARG A 22 -1.58 -14.07 -17.66
N ASP A 23 -1.88 -15.35 -17.83
CA ASP A 23 -0.98 -16.48 -17.70
C ASP A 23 -0.06 -16.52 -16.48
N THR A 24 -0.22 -17.65 -15.78
CA THR A 24 0.77 -18.34 -14.96
C THR A 24 0.73 -18.03 -13.45
N ALA A 25 0.37 -19.08 -12.71
CA ALA A 25 0.84 -19.40 -11.36
C ALA A 25 0.26 -18.65 -10.15
N LYS A 26 -0.57 -19.40 -9.41
CA LYS A 26 -0.36 -19.67 -7.97
C LYS A 26 -0.19 -18.47 -7.00
N ASN A 27 -0.94 -17.38 -7.14
CA ASN A 27 -1.03 -16.38 -6.07
C ASN A 27 -2.47 -15.84 -5.91
N TYR A 28 -3.38 -16.75 -5.60
CA TYR A 28 -4.81 -16.50 -5.32
C TYR A 28 -5.10 -15.59 -4.10
N PHE A 29 -4.06 -14.98 -3.50
CA PHE A 29 -4.14 -14.28 -2.23
C PHE A 29 -3.11 -13.14 -2.13
N PHE A 30 -3.01 -12.25 -3.13
CA PHE A 30 -2.46 -10.93 -2.80
C PHE A 30 -3.42 -10.28 -1.79
N ASN A 31 -3.04 -10.42 -0.50
CA ASN A 31 -3.67 -9.96 0.72
C ASN A 31 -4.84 -8.99 0.46
N GLN A 32 -6.08 -9.49 0.50
CA GLN A 32 -7.29 -8.64 0.52
C GLN A 32 -7.27 -7.64 1.70
N LYS A 33 -6.37 -7.87 2.66
CA LYS A 33 -6.12 -7.02 3.80
C LYS A 33 -5.27 -5.79 3.49
N GLU A 34 -4.44 -5.74 2.45
CA GLU A 34 -3.52 -4.61 2.19
C GLU A 34 -4.03 -3.77 1.01
N LYS A 35 -4.97 -2.87 1.33
CA LYS A 35 -5.73 -2.08 0.35
C LYS A 35 -5.10 -0.73 0.05
N TRP A 36 -4.24 -0.23 0.94
CA TRP A 36 -3.59 1.07 0.81
C TRP A 36 -2.10 0.88 0.65
N ILE A 37 -1.52 1.65 -0.27
CA ILE A 37 -0.08 1.71 -0.50
C ILE A 37 0.36 3.16 -0.27
N GLY A 38 1.39 3.35 0.56
CA GLY A 38 2.14 4.60 0.64
C GLY A 38 3.44 4.45 -0.12
N VAL A 39 3.77 5.40 -1.00
CA VAL A 39 5.06 5.47 -1.69
C VAL A 39 5.75 6.76 -1.31
N HIS A 40 6.93 6.67 -0.72
CA HIS A 40 7.72 7.85 -0.38
C HIS A 40 8.55 8.30 -1.57
N LEU A 41 8.93 9.59 -1.59
CA LEU A 41 9.74 10.18 -2.65
C LEU A 41 11.11 9.49 -2.84
N ASN A 42 11.64 8.81 -1.82
CA ASN A 42 12.87 8.02 -1.90
C ASN A 42 12.69 6.62 -2.51
N GLY A 43 11.45 6.23 -2.85
CA GLY A 43 11.11 4.92 -3.40
C GLY A 43 10.72 3.86 -2.36
N GLU A 44 10.70 4.19 -1.06
CA GLU A 44 10.18 3.30 -0.02
C GLU A 44 8.67 3.07 -0.20
N LYS A 45 8.23 1.85 0.07
CA LYS A 45 6.83 1.44 -0.06
C LYS A 45 6.35 0.83 1.23
N ILE A 46 5.20 1.30 1.70
CA ILE A 46 4.49 0.74 2.86
C ILE A 46 3.10 0.30 2.44
N TYR A 47 2.63 -0.77 3.06
CA TYR A 47 1.33 -1.38 2.78
C TYR A 47 0.51 -1.41 4.05
N GLY A 48 -0.80 -1.27 3.91
CA GLY A 48 -1.72 -1.17 5.03
C GLY A 48 -3.14 -1.48 4.62
N SER A 49 -3.93 -1.86 5.61
CA SER A 49 -5.34 -2.22 5.46
C SER A 49 -6.27 -1.02 5.43
N SER A 50 -5.83 0.10 5.97
CA SER A 50 -6.59 1.35 6.00
C SER A 50 -5.67 2.55 5.81
N LEU A 51 -6.24 3.65 5.32
CA LEU A 51 -5.54 4.94 5.24
C LEU A 51 -4.99 5.37 6.61
N LYS A 52 -5.75 5.10 7.69
CA LYS A 52 -5.34 5.41 9.05
C LYS A 52 -4.09 4.62 9.46
N GLU A 53 -4.00 3.36 9.07
CA GLU A 53 -2.82 2.51 9.34
C GLU A 53 -1.59 3.02 8.59
N ILE A 54 -1.72 3.34 7.29
CA ILE A 54 -0.63 3.93 6.51
C ILE A 54 -0.13 5.23 7.17
N ARG A 55 -1.04 6.14 7.55
CA ARG A 55 -0.67 7.38 8.24
C ARG A 55 0.02 7.09 9.58
N HIS A 56 -0.44 6.09 10.32
CA HIS A 56 0.17 5.70 11.59
C HIS A 56 1.61 5.20 11.41
N ILE A 57 1.87 4.41 10.37
CA ILE A 57 3.22 3.94 10.02
C ILE A 57 4.13 5.13 9.67
N ILE A 58 3.61 6.12 8.93
CA ILE A 58 4.34 7.34 8.56
C ILE A 58 4.62 8.23 9.78
N ASP A 59 3.65 8.38 10.68
CA ASP A 59 3.77 9.21 11.88
C ASP A 59 4.71 8.60 12.93
N TYR A 60 4.70 7.27 13.03
CA TYR A 60 5.44 6.51 14.05
C TYR A 60 6.29 5.40 13.44
N PRO A 61 7.27 5.73 12.58
CA PRO A 61 8.10 4.73 11.91
C PRO A 61 8.88 3.86 12.90
N SER A 62 9.20 4.37 14.09
CA SER A 62 9.87 3.64 15.16
C SER A 62 9.07 2.48 15.75
N LEU A 63 7.73 2.54 15.72
CA LEU A 63 6.86 1.44 16.16
C LEU A 63 6.81 0.29 15.13
N HIS A 64 7.22 0.59 13.90
CA HIS A 64 7.24 -0.33 12.77
C HIS A 64 8.66 -0.66 12.29
N ALA A 65 9.68 -0.12 12.97
CA ALA A 65 11.08 -0.47 12.77
C ALA A 65 11.32 -1.86 13.37
N LYS A 66 11.67 -2.82 12.53
CA LYS A 66 12.02 -4.19 12.92
C LYS A 66 13.52 -4.40 12.86
#